data_AF-A0A2S0XEQ9-F1
#
_entry.id   AF-A0A2S0XEQ9-F1
#
_cell.length_a   1.000
_cell.length_b   1.000
_cell.length_c   1.000
_cell.angle_alpha   90.00
_cell.angle_beta   90.00
_cell.angle_gamma   90.00
#
_symmetry.space_group_name_H-M   'P 1'
#
loop_
_entity.id
_entity.type
_entity.pdbx_description
1 polymer ?
#
loop_
_entity_poly.entity_id
_entity_poly.type
_entity_poly.pdbx_seq_one_letter_code
_entity_poly.pdbx_strand_id
1 'polypeptide(L)'
;MPSKASSKLAALVAAGVLLAGAVPALAIDLPGQPDRSQLAREGRFNELQILQSRQNRIEFQREQQRFREQDRQIVVPQIQRPEVPMVKQSCQIRLFGNIYRRVCR
;
A
#
# COMPACT_ATOMS: atom_id res chain seq x y z
N MET A 1 -87.76 25.98 4.25
CA MET A 1 -86.68 26.98 4.17
C MET A 1 -85.72 26.77 5.34
N PRO A 2 -84.49 26.26 5.12
CA PRO A 2 -83.54 26.01 6.21
C PRO A 2 -82.58 27.19 6.43
N SER A 3 -82.53 27.68 7.68
CA SER A 3 -81.58 28.68 8.16
C SER A 3 -80.22 28.03 8.42
N LYS A 4 -79.18 28.49 7.72
CA LYS A 4 -77.77 28.11 7.88
C LYS A 4 -77.02 29.26 8.53
N ALA A 5 -76.65 29.16 9.81
CA ALA A 5 -75.61 30.03 10.39
C ALA A 5 -75.17 29.52 11.77
N SER A 6 -74.10 28.72 11.81
CA SER A 6 -73.00 28.82 12.80
C SER A 6 -72.16 27.55 12.78
N SER A 7 -71.15 27.53 11.93
CA SER A 7 -70.15 26.46 11.87
C SER A 7 -68.80 27.05 11.42
N LYS A 8 -68.35 28.15 12.04
CA LYS A 8 -67.06 28.79 11.68
C LYS A 8 -66.35 29.45 12.87
N LEU A 9 -66.30 28.81 14.04
CA LEU A 9 -65.53 29.33 15.19
C LEU A 9 -64.63 28.28 15.88
N ALA A 10 -64.34 27.14 15.23
CA ALA A 10 -63.53 26.08 15.83
C ALA A 10 -62.11 25.93 15.22
N ALA A 11 -61.66 26.85 14.36
CA ALA A 11 -60.49 26.62 13.50
C ALA A 11 -59.29 27.56 13.74
N LEU A 12 -59.19 28.27 14.87
CA LEU A 12 -58.21 29.36 15.02
C LEU A 12 -57.29 29.33 16.26
N VAL A 13 -57.19 28.23 17.00
CA VAL A 13 -56.30 28.17 18.20
C VAL A 13 -55.13 27.17 18.08
N ALA A 14 -55.10 26.31 17.04
CA ALA A 14 -54.05 25.29 16.92
C ALA A 14 -52.72 25.76 16.28
N ALA A 15 -52.60 27.03 15.85
CA ALA A 15 -51.47 27.49 15.03
C ALA A 15 -50.46 28.40 15.75
N GLY A 16 -50.50 28.49 17.08
CA GLY A 16 -49.77 29.53 17.83
C GLY A 16 -48.46 29.11 18.55
N VAL A 17 -48.14 27.83 18.68
CA VAL A 17 -47.13 27.38 19.69
C VAL A 17 -45.82 26.84 19.09
N LEU A 18 -45.64 26.79 17.77
CA LEU A 18 -44.48 26.12 17.14
C LEU A 18 -43.30 27.02 16.73
N LEU A 19 -43.18 28.25 17.24
CA LEU A 19 -42.14 29.19 16.76
C LEU A 19 -41.09 29.61 17.81
N ALA A 20 -40.98 28.91 18.93
CA ALA A 20 -39.92 29.13 19.91
C ALA A 20 -38.94 27.95 19.93
N GLY A 21 -38.04 27.87 18.95
CA GLY A 21 -36.95 26.89 19.02
C GLY A 21 -36.29 26.54 17.69
N ALA A 22 -35.59 27.49 17.07
CA ALA A 22 -34.59 27.17 16.07
C ALA A 22 -33.50 28.25 16.07
N VAL A 23 -32.58 28.15 17.03
CA VAL A 23 -31.30 28.85 16.91
C VAL A 23 -30.46 28.03 15.94
N PRO A 24 -30.09 28.53 14.75
CA PRO A 24 -29.16 27.82 13.90
C PRO A 24 -27.79 27.85 14.58
N ALA A 25 -27.38 26.72 15.16
CA ALA A 25 -25.98 26.50 15.52
C ALA A 25 -25.19 26.41 14.20
N LEU A 26 -24.51 27.50 13.83
CA LEU A 26 -23.59 27.49 12.71
C LEU A 26 -22.43 26.57 13.06
N ALA A 27 -22.36 25.42 12.39
CA ALA A 27 -21.19 24.56 12.41
C ALA A 27 -20.05 25.31 11.72
N ILE A 28 -18.98 25.58 12.48
CA ILE A 28 -17.75 26.15 11.95
C ILE A 28 -17.04 25.01 11.21
N ASP A 29 -17.12 24.97 9.88
CA ASP A 29 -16.23 24.15 9.08
C ASP A 29 -14.83 24.76 9.20
N LEU A 30 -13.90 24.06 9.88
CA LEU A 30 -12.50 24.46 9.87
C LEU A 30 -11.95 24.25 8.45
N PRO A 31 -11.43 25.29 7.77
CA PRO A 31 -10.78 25.12 6.49
C PRO A 31 -9.51 24.28 6.71
N GLY A 32 -9.55 23.01 6.30
CA GLY A 32 -8.38 22.13 6.34
C GLY A 32 -8.60 20.70 6.83
N GLN A 33 -9.81 20.28 7.23
CA GLN A 33 -10.05 18.84 7.42
C GLN A 33 -10.31 18.16 6.08
N PRO A 34 -9.41 17.25 5.61
CA PRO A 34 -9.71 16.44 4.44
C PRO A 34 -10.92 15.55 4.75
N ASP A 35 -11.88 15.60 3.84
CA ASP A 35 -13.10 14.83 3.94
C ASP A 35 -12.76 13.34 4.08
N ARG A 36 -13.23 12.67 5.14
CA ARG A 36 -12.84 11.27 5.44
C ARG A 36 -13.12 10.32 4.28
N SER A 37 -14.14 10.65 3.48
CA SER A 37 -14.50 9.94 2.25
C SER A 37 -13.44 10.07 1.14
N GLN A 38 -12.75 11.22 1.05
CA GLN A 38 -11.64 11.45 0.13
C GLN A 38 -10.38 10.72 0.58
N LEU A 39 -10.01 10.77 1.87
CA LEU A 39 -8.87 10.01 2.39
C LEU A 39 -9.02 8.50 2.19
N ALA A 40 -10.22 7.95 2.44
CA ALA A 40 -10.49 6.53 2.22
C ALA A 40 -10.42 6.15 0.73
N ARG A 41 -10.82 7.07 -0.16
CA ARG A 41 -10.72 6.90 -1.61
C ARG A 41 -9.25 6.95 -2.08
N GLU A 42 -8.49 7.93 -1.64
CA GLU A 42 -7.05 8.07 -1.91
C GLU A 42 -6.25 6.87 -1.39
N GLY A 43 -6.56 6.38 -0.19
CA GLY A 43 -5.95 5.17 0.37
C GLY A 43 -6.14 3.95 -0.52
N ARG A 44 -7.37 3.72 -1.02
CA ARG A 44 -7.67 2.61 -1.95
C ARG A 44 -6.94 2.76 -3.29
N PHE A 45 -6.84 3.98 -3.82
CA PHE A 45 -6.06 4.22 -5.05
C PHE A 45 -4.57 3.93 -4.85
N ASN A 46 -4.01 4.30 -3.70
CA ASN A 46 -2.62 4.04 -3.37
C ASN A 46 -2.35 2.54 -3.19
N GLU A 47 -3.24 1.82 -2.50
CA GLU A 47 -3.13 0.36 -2.36
C GLU A 47 -3.14 -0.36 -3.71
N LEU A 48 -4.03 0.02 -4.63
CA LEU A 48 -4.09 -0.56 -5.97
C LEU A 48 -2.80 -0.28 -6.76
N GLN A 49 -2.27 0.94 -6.67
CA GLN A 49 -1.01 1.31 -7.33
C GLN A 49 0.18 0.52 -6.76
N ILE A 50 0.20 0.29 -5.45
CA ILE A 50 1.23 -0.52 -4.78
C ILE A 50 1.14 -1.97 -5.24
N LEU A 51 -0.06 -2.55 -5.30
CA LEU A 51 -0.26 -3.93 -5.78
C LEU A 51 0.19 -4.10 -7.23
N GLN A 52 -0.17 -3.16 -8.11
CA GLN A 52 0.28 -3.16 -9.50
C GLN A 52 1.82 -3.07 -9.60
N SER A 53 2.44 -2.21 -8.80
CA SER A 53 3.90 -2.06 -8.76
C SER A 53 4.59 -3.33 -8.28
N ARG A 54 4.01 -4.05 -7.31
CA ARG A 54 4.52 -5.34 -6.84
C ARG A 54 4.42 -6.41 -7.92
N GLN A 55 3.27 -6.48 -8.61
CA GLN A 55 3.07 -7.43 -9.69
C GLN A 55 4.08 -7.23 -10.82
N ASN A 56 4.27 -5.99 -11.28
CA ASN A 56 5.26 -5.66 -12.32
C ASN A 56 6.68 -6.10 -11.92
N ARG A 57 7.07 -5.91 -10.65
CA ARG A 57 8.38 -6.34 -10.15
C ARG A 57 8.53 -7.86 -10.16
N ILE A 58 7.49 -8.59 -9.76
CA ILE A 58 7.50 -10.06 -9.77
C ILE A 58 7.64 -10.59 -11.19
N GLU A 59 6.90 -10.00 -12.14
CA GLU A 59 6.95 -10.39 -13.56
C GLU A 59 8.34 -10.15 -14.14
N PHE A 60 8.91 -8.96 -13.93
CA PHE A 60 10.26 -8.64 -14.39
C PHE A 60 11.33 -9.57 -13.78
N GLN A 61 11.22 -9.88 -12.49
CA GLN A 61 12.15 -10.80 -11.83
C GLN A 61 12.06 -12.21 -12.40
N ARG A 62 10.84 -12.71 -12.67
CA ARG A 62 10.62 -14.02 -13.26
C ARG A 62 11.21 -14.10 -14.66
N GLU A 63 11.00 -13.07 -15.47
CA GLU A 63 11.52 -13.01 -16.84
C GLU A 63 13.05 -12.99 -16.87
N GLN A 64 13.67 -12.17 -16.01
CA GLN A 64 15.12 -12.17 -15.81
C GLN A 64 15.67 -13.54 -15.38
N GLN A 65 14.98 -14.24 -14.47
CA GLN A 65 15.41 -15.59 -14.07
C GLN A 65 15.35 -16.56 -15.24
N ARG A 66 14.28 -16.51 -16.04
CA ARG A 66 14.14 -17.35 -17.22
C ARG A 66 15.27 -17.13 -18.22
N PHE A 67 15.64 -15.88 -18.51
CA PHE A 67 16.76 -15.61 -19.42
C PHE A 67 18.10 -16.10 -18.85
N ARG A 68 18.34 -15.94 -17.54
CA ARG A 68 19.55 -16.48 -16.89
C ARG A 68 19.63 -18.00 -16.96
N GLU A 69 18.50 -18.69 -16.83
CA GLU A 69 18.42 -20.15 -16.94
C GLU A 69 18.71 -20.61 -18.37
N GLN A 70 18.16 -19.92 -19.36
CA GLN A 70 18.42 -20.17 -20.78
C GLN A 70 19.90 -19.96 -21.12
N ASP A 71 20.48 -18.82 -20.72
CA ASP A 71 21.89 -18.54 -20.94
C ASP A 71 22.79 -19.57 -20.26
N ARG A 72 22.47 -19.98 -19.02
CA ARG A 72 23.20 -21.06 -18.34
C ARG A 72 23.14 -22.37 -19.12
N GLN A 73 22.00 -22.76 -19.67
CA GLN A 73 21.90 -23.99 -20.48
C GLN A 73 22.72 -23.89 -21.77
N ILE A 74 22.72 -22.72 -22.42
CA ILE A 74 23.46 -22.48 -23.66
C ILE A 74 24.98 -22.45 -23.42
N VAL A 75 25.44 -21.95 -22.26
CA VAL A 75 26.86 -21.83 -21.87
C VAL A 75 27.39 -23.06 -21.12
N VAL A 76 26.60 -24.14 -21.02
CA VAL A 76 27.07 -25.45 -20.53
C VAL A 76 27.47 -26.42 -21.67
N PRO A 77 28.21 -26.04 -22.74
CA PRO A 77 28.86 -27.04 -23.59
C PRO A 77 30.23 -27.36 -23.01
N GLN A 78 30.32 -28.15 -21.94
CA GLN A 78 31.54 -28.83 -21.51
C GLN A 78 32.86 -28.01 -21.61
N ILE A 79 32.82 -26.70 -21.37
CA ILE A 79 34.02 -25.87 -21.43
C ILE A 79 34.80 -26.29 -20.20
N GLN A 80 35.77 -27.18 -20.41
CA GLN A 80 36.81 -27.49 -19.45
C GLN A 80 37.30 -26.14 -18.95
N ARG A 81 36.91 -25.82 -17.71
CA ARG A 81 37.19 -24.52 -17.12
C ARG A 81 38.71 -24.36 -17.25
N PRO A 82 39.21 -23.36 -18.00
CA PRO A 82 40.63 -23.28 -18.31
C PRO A 82 41.40 -23.37 -16.99
N GLU A 83 42.39 -24.27 -16.96
CA GLU A 83 43.16 -24.54 -15.75
C GLU A 83 44.02 -23.30 -15.47
N VAL A 84 43.45 -22.36 -14.72
CA VAL A 84 44.12 -21.11 -14.40
C VAL A 84 45.17 -21.44 -13.35
N PRO A 85 46.46 -21.10 -13.57
CA PRO A 85 47.50 -21.37 -12.59
C PRO A 85 47.15 -20.66 -11.29
N MET A 86 46.80 -21.44 -10.28
CA MET A 86 46.58 -20.93 -8.94
C MET A 86 47.94 -20.66 -8.30
N VAL A 87 48.17 -19.41 -7.90
CA VAL A 87 49.31 -19.10 -7.03
C VAL A 87 49.07 -19.83 -5.72
N LYS A 88 49.79 -20.94 -5.51
CA LYS A 88 49.82 -21.61 -4.21
C LYS A 88 50.33 -20.59 -3.21
N GLN A 89 49.51 -20.26 -2.21
CA GLN A 89 50.00 -19.48 -1.08
C GLN A 89 51.17 -20.28 -0.48
N SER A 90 52.37 -19.68 -0.48
CA SER A 90 53.59 -20.29 0.05
C SER A 90 53.42 -20.75 1.50
N CYS A 91 52.48 -20.14 2.21
CA CYS A 91 52.06 -20.49 3.55
C CYS A 91 50.59 -20.85 3.58
N GLN A 92 50.26 -22.04 4.10
CA GLN A 92 48.87 -22.43 4.32
C GLN A 92 48.36 -21.76 5.60
N ILE A 93 47.21 -21.10 5.53
CA ILE A 93 46.50 -20.67 6.75
C ILE A 93 45.88 -21.91 7.38
N ARG A 94 46.31 -22.25 8.60
CA ARG A 94 45.74 -23.34 9.38
C ARG A 94 45.11 -22.80 10.65
N LEU A 95 43.97 -23.37 11.01
CA LEU A 95 43.31 -23.09 12.27
C LEU A 95 43.98 -23.92 13.37
N PHE A 96 44.57 -23.27 14.36
CA PHE A 96 45.10 -23.92 15.56
C PHE A 96 44.22 -23.52 16.74
N GLY A 97 43.30 -24.41 17.11
CA GLY A 97 42.25 -24.09 18.08
C GLY A 97 41.35 -22.95 17.55
N ASN A 98 41.50 -21.77 18.12
CA ASN A 98 40.71 -20.56 17.86
C ASN A 98 41.51 -19.43 17.16
N ILE A 99 42.76 -19.69 16.77
CA ILE A 99 43.63 -18.73 16.07
C ILE A 99 44.00 -19.22 14.66
N TYR A 100 43.92 -18.30 13.70
CA TYR A 100 44.39 -18.54 12.33
C TYR A 100 45.89 -18.22 12.25
N ARG A 101 46.72 -19.22 11.98
CA ARG A 101 48.16 -19.04 11.83
C ARG A 101 48.60 -19.44 10.43
N ARG A 102 49.41 -18.58 9.79
CA ARG A 102 50.10 -18.92 8.54
C ARG A 102 51.26 -19.87 8.87
N VAL A 103 51.22 -21.08 8.32
CA VAL A 103 52.30 -22.05 8.44
C VAL A 103 52.97 -22.16 7.08
N CYS A 104 54.19 -21.65 7.03
CA CYS A 104 55.11 -21.83 5.90
C CYS A 104 56.02 -23.02 6.24
N ARG A 105 56.29 -23.89 5.27
CA ARG A 105 57.35 -24.90 5.38
C ARG A 105 58.62 -24.35 4.74
#